data_AF-A0A0L1KWJ5-F1
#
_entry.id   AF-A0A0L1KWJ5-F1
#
_cell.length_a   1.000
_cell.length_b   1.000
_cell.length_c   1.000
_cell.angle_alpha   90.00
_cell.angle_beta   90.00
_cell.angle_gamma   90.00
#
_symmetry.space_group_name_H-M   'P 1'
#
loop_
_entity.id
_entity.type
_entity.pdbx_description
1 polymer ?
#
loop_
_entity_poly.entity_id
_entity_poly.type
_entity_poly.pdbx_seq_one_letter_code
_entity_poly.pdbx_strand_id
1 'polypeptide(L)'
;MEMVIEGVKNKEAKDIEQWEGVIVENSKVVKINCRDCSLTGSVHLEWLPSSVKKFLVGWNHKITGTLDCASLPTAMKELLLGINAFTGSIGLERLPERMEEIYVFHN
;
A
#
# COMPACT_ATOMS: atom_id res chain seq x y z
N MET A 1 -3.33 -8.20 14.40
CA MET A 1 -2.57 -9.37 13.91
C MET A 1 -1.57 -8.81 12.92
N GLU A 2 -0.28 -9.00 13.20
CA GLU A 2 0.86 -8.33 12.56
C GLU A 2 1.02 -8.75 11.09
N MET A 3 1.41 -7.83 10.21
CA MET A 3 1.92 -8.20 8.88
C MET A 3 3.18 -9.05 9.09
N VAL A 4 3.10 -10.33 8.72
CA VAL A 4 4.25 -11.22 8.65
C VAL A 4 4.60 -11.38 7.19
N ILE A 5 5.61 -10.62 6.77
CA ILE A 5 6.36 -10.91 5.56
C ILE A 5 7.47 -11.85 6.00
N GLU A 6 7.52 -13.09 5.51
CA GLU A 6 8.70 -13.93 5.72
C GLU A 6 9.90 -13.20 5.10
N GLY A 7 10.77 -12.65 5.95
CA GLY A 7 11.89 -11.78 5.57
C GLY A 7 11.88 -10.38 6.21
N VAL A 8 10.73 -9.90 6.72
CA VAL A 8 10.64 -8.62 7.43
C VAL A 8 9.75 -8.75 8.66
N LYS A 9 10.37 -9.12 9.79
CA LYS A 9 9.80 -8.79 11.10
C LYS A 9 10.14 -7.34 11.39
N ASN A 10 9.24 -6.38 11.13
CA ASN A 10 9.33 -5.16 11.93
C ASN A 10 7.98 -4.51 12.26
N LYS A 11 7.88 -4.17 13.55
CA LYS A 11 6.71 -3.66 14.27
C LYS A 11 6.52 -2.15 14.14
N GLU A 12 7.34 -1.47 13.36
CA GLU A 12 7.19 -0.04 13.08
C GLU A 12 7.63 0.19 11.64
N ALA A 13 6.97 1.11 10.92
CA ALA A 13 7.30 1.50 9.53
C ALA A 13 8.71 2.11 9.36
N LYS A 14 9.59 1.98 10.35
CA LYS A 14 10.93 2.56 10.41
C LYS A 14 11.91 1.95 9.38
N ASP A 15 11.62 0.76 8.87
CA ASP A 15 12.53 0.07 7.94
C ASP A 15 11.97 -0.12 6.53
N ILE A 16 10.88 0.58 6.20
CA ILE A 16 10.24 0.46 4.88
C ILE A 16 11.21 0.77 3.73
N GLU A 17 12.23 1.61 3.97
CA GLU A 17 13.27 1.94 3.00
C GLU A 17 14.16 0.76 2.59
N GLN A 18 14.20 -0.31 3.40
CA GLN A 18 15.01 -1.50 3.16
C GLN A 18 14.25 -2.62 2.45
N TRP A 19 12.95 -2.45 2.21
CA TRP A 19 12.14 -3.48 1.59
C TRP A 19 12.51 -3.62 0.11
N GLU A 20 12.57 -4.87 -0.37
CA GLU A 20 12.73 -5.13 -1.79
C GLU A 20 11.56 -4.51 -2.57
N GLY A 21 11.87 -3.82 -3.67
CA GLY A 21 10.88 -3.13 -4.48
C GLY A 21 10.48 -1.73 -3.98
N VAL A 22 11.07 -1.24 -2.89
CA VAL A 22 10.93 0.16 -2.45
C VAL A 22 11.92 1.07 -3.18
N ILE A 23 11.41 2.22 -3.64
CA ILE A 23 12.23 3.28 -4.24
C ILE A 23 12.20 4.50 -3.32
N VAL A 24 13.40 4.99 -2.99
CA VAL A 24 13.63 6.18 -2.20
C VAL A 24 14.22 7.28 -3.10
N GLU A 25 13.61 8.45 -3.11
CA GLU A 25 14.10 9.66 -3.78
C GLU A 25 14.29 10.75 -2.74
N ASN A 26 15.47 11.40 -2.69
CA ASN A 26 15.76 12.47 -1.74
C ASN A 26 15.42 12.10 -0.28
N SER A 27 15.82 10.90 0.15
CA SER A 27 15.54 10.36 1.49
C SER A 27 14.05 10.25 1.84
N LYS A 28 13.19 10.06 0.83
CA LYS A 28 11.75 9.84 0.99
C LYS A 28 11.31 8.63 0.17
N VAL A 29 10.53 7.74 0.78
CA VAL A 29 9.90 6.64 0.06
C VAL A 29 8.88 7.20 -0.92
N VAL A 30 9.06 6.93 -2.21
CA VAL A 30 8.17 7.42 -3.28
C VAL A 30 7.38 6.29 -3.94
N LYS A 31 7.90 5.07 -3.92
CA LYS A 31 7.22 3.90 -4.49
C LYS A 31 7.47 2.68 -3.62
N ILE A 32 6.42 1.92 -3.40
CA ILE A 32 6.46 0.59 -2.79
C ILE A 32 5.87 -0.36 -3.81
N ASN A 33 6.66 -1.34 -4.24
CA ASN A 33 6.23 -2.37 -5.19
C ASN A 33 6.45 -3.75 -4.59
N CYS A 34 5.38 -4.30 -4.04
CA CYS A 34 5.33 -5.66 -3.51
C CYS A 34 4.24 -6.46 -4.23
N ARG A 35 4.26 -6.43 -5.56
CA ARG A 35 3.40 -7.27 -6.39
C ARG A 35 3.90 -8.70 -6.30
N ASP A 36 3.02 -9.62 -5.93
CA ASP A 36 3.35 -11.05 -5.81
C ASP A 36 4.56 -11.32 -4.88
N CYS A 37 4.54 -10.71 -3.70
CA CYS A 37 5.55 -10.93 -2.66
C CYS A 37 5.09 -11.95 -1.61
N SER A 38 4.05 -12.74 -1.92
CA SER A 38 3.42 -13.69 -0.97
C SER A 38 3.04 -13.06 0.37
N LEU A 39 2.69 -11.77 0.36
CA LEU A 39 2.36 -11.03 1.58
C LEU A 39 1.05 -11.52 2.17
N THR A 40 0.96 -11.51 3.49
CA THR A 40 -0.25 -11.85 4.23
C THR A 40 -0.49 -10.87 5.37
N GLY A 41 -1.71 -10.86 5.91
CA GLY A 41 -2.09 -10.00 7.03
C GLY A 41 -2.92 -8.80 6.61
N SER A 42 -2.94 -7.74 7.42
CA SER A 42 -3.75 -6.55 7.19
C SER A 42 -2.90 -5.31 6.92
N VAL A 43 -3.27 -4.55 5.89
CA VAL A 43 -2.61 -3.27 5.57
C VAL A 43 -3.49 -2.09 6.00
N HIS A 44 -2.90 -1.15 6.74
CA HIS A 44 -3.49 0.14 7.07
C HIS A 44 -2.80 1.23 6.27
N LEU A 45 -3.54 1.89 5.37
CA LEU A 45 -2.95 2.84 4.41
C LEU A 45 -2.53 4.17 5.06
N GLU A 46 -3.09 4.49 6.22
CA GLU A 46 -2.67 5.61 7.08
C GLU A 46 -1.19 5.54 7.52
N TRP A 47 -0.57 4.35 7.48
CA TRP A 47 0.84 4.18 7.85
C TRP A 47 1.80 4.48 6.70
N LEU A 48 1.29 4.71 5.49
CA LEU A 48 2.14 5.03 4.36
C LEU A 48 2.79 6.41 4.56
N PRO A 49 4.11 6.53 4.32
CA PRO A 49 4.76 7.83 4.30
C PRO A 49 4.04 8.79 3.36
N SER A 50 3.88 10.05 3.78
CA SER A 50 3.14 11.06 3.00
C SER A 50 3.75 11.35 1.62
N SER A 51 5.00 10.94 1.39
CA SER A 51 5.72 11.05 0.12
C SER A 51 5.42 9.95 -0.89
N VAL A 52 4.74 8.87 -0.49
CA VAL A 52 4.44 7.74 -1.38
C VAL A 52 3.55 8.21 -2.53
N LYS A 53 4.04 8.03 -3.76
CA LYS A 53 3.34 8.33 -5.01
C LYS A 53 2.71 7.09 -5.61
N LYS A 54 3.34 5.92 -5.44
CA LYS A 54 2.89 4.65 -6.03
C LYS A 54 2.90 3.54 -4.99
N PHE A 55 1.75 2.92 -4.76
CA PHE A 55 1.61 1.78 -3.85
C PHE A 55 1.07 0.57 -4.63
N LEU A 56 1.97 -0.36 -4.96
CA LEU A 56 1.70 -1.49 -5.84
C LEU A 56 1.78 -2.80 -5.06
N VAL A 57 0.67 -3.19 -4.42
CA VAL A 57 0.57 -4.38 -3.57
C VAL A 57 -0.56 -5.26 -4.10
N GLY A 58 -0.47 -5.64 -5.37
CA GLY A 58 -1.41 -6.59 -5.98
C GLY A 58 -0.89 -8.03 -5.96
N TRP A 59 -1.75 -8.99 -6.30
CA TRP A 59 -1.39 -10.41 -6.49
C TRP A 59 -0.83 -11.11 -5.22
N ASN A 60 -1.14 -10.64 -4.01
CA ASN A 60 -0.71 -11.35 -2.79
C ASN A 60 -1.79 -12.30 -2.24
N HIS A 61 -3.03 -12.22 -2.75
CA HIS A 61 -4.18 -13.09 -2.44
C HIS A 61 -4.71 -13.07 -1.00
N LYS A 62 -3.87 -12.80 0.01
CA LYS A 62 -4.21 -12.91 1.44
C LYS A 62 -3.99 -11.61 2.22
N ILE A 63 -3.70 -10.51 1.51
CA ILE A 63 -3.70 -9.19 2.12
C ILE A 63 -5.15 -8.76 2.33
N THR A 64 -5.45 -8.38 3.56
CA THR A 64 -6.75 -7.89 4.01
C THR A 64 -6.64 -6.43 4.41
N GLY A 65 -7.77 -5.78 4.60
CA GLY A 65 -7.82 -4.39 5.03
C GLY A 65 -9.10 -3.71 4.58
N THR A 66 -9.20 -2.44 4.92
CA THR A 66 -10.23 -1.54 4.38
C THR A 66 -9.55 -0.37 3.70
N LEU A 67 -10.17 0.13 2.64
CA LEU A 67 -9.65 1.27 1.88
C LEU A 67 -10.41 2.54 2.29
N ASP A 68 -9.76 3.36 3.11
CA ASP A 68 -10.18 4.74 3.34
C ASP A 68 -9.38 5.69 2.45
N CYS A 69 -10.01 6.20 1.40
CA CYS A 69 -9.38 7.15 0.49
C CYS A 69 -8.93 8.45 1.18
N ALA A 70 -9.58 8.83 2.29
CA ALA A 70 -9.20 10.02 3.06
C ALA A 70 -7.83 9.88 3.75
N SER A 71 -7.40 8.63 3.98
CA SER A 71 -6.15 8.29 4.65
C SER A 71 -4.99 8.10 3.66
N LEU A 72 -5.23 8.26 2.35
CA LEU A 72 -4.19 8.11 1.33
C LEU A 72 -3.23 9.30 1.36
N PRO A 73 -1.91 9.07 1.18
CA PRO A 73 -0.94 10.12 0.98
C PRO A 73 -1.37 11.13 -0.10
N THR A 74 -1.30 12.43 0.20
CA THR A 74 -1.67 13.49 -0.76
C THR A 74 -0.84 13.46 -2.04
N ALA A 75 0.37 12.90 -1.97
CA ALA A 75 1.26 12.73 -3.13
C ALA A 75 0.92 11.52 -4.01
N MET A 76 -0.04 10.67 -3.59
CA MET A 76 -0.37 9.42 -4.26
C MET A 76 -0.97 9.68 -5.65
N LYS A 77 -0.49 8.90 -6.61
CA LYS A 77 -0.90 8.89 -8.02
C LYS A 77 -1.44 7.54 -8.45
N GLU A 78 -0.86 6.46 -7.95
CA GLU A 78 -1.19 5.10 -8.40
C GLU A 78 -1.37 4.18 -7.19
N LEU A 79 -2.54 3.56 -7.11
CA LEU A 79 -2.89 2.57 -6.09
C LEU A 79 -3.32 1.27 -6.74
N LEU A 80 -2.55 0.20 -6.53
CA LEU A 80 -2.87 -1.14 -7.01
C LEU A 80 -2.97 -2.10 -5.82
N LEU A 81 -4.20 -2.52 -5.54
CA LEU A 81 -4.57 -3.47 -4.49
C LEU A 81 -5.29 -4.70 -5.06
N GLY A 82 -5.37 -4.84 -6.38
CA GLY A 82 -6.10 -5.93 -7.03
C GLY A 82 -5.53 -7.32 -6.71
N ILE A 83 -6.39 -8.35 -6.76
CA ILE A 83 -6.03 -9.74 -6.47
C ILE A 83 -5.49 -9.87 -5.04
N ASN A 84 -6.32 -9.46 -4.08
CA ASN A 84 -6.11 -9.64 -2.64
C ASN A 84 -7.46 -9.96 -1.99
N ALA A 85 -7.63 -9.61 -0.72
CA ALA A 85 -8.83 -9.83 0.08
C ALA A 85 -9.21 -8.54 0.86
N PHE A 86 -9.05 -7.37 0.24
CA PHE A 86 -9.54 -6.11 0.83
C PHE A 86 -11.07 -6.11 0.88
N THR A 87 -11.63 -5.55 1.94
CA THR A 87 -13.08 -5.50 2.13
C THR A 87 -13.55 -4.06 2.40
N GLY A 88 -14.86 -3.85 2.38
CA GLY A 88 -15.47 -2.55 2.65
C GLY A 88 -15.80 -1.75 1.38
N SER A 89 -16.38 -0.57 1.60
CA SER A 89 -16.76 0.37 0.54
C SER A 89 -15.64 1.35 0.25
N ILE A 90 -15.50 1.74 -1.03
CA ILE A 90 -14.52 2.73 -1.46
C ILE A 90 -15.24 4.07 -1.67
N GLY A 91 -14.92 5.06 -0.84
CA GLY A 91 -15.40 6.43 -0.99
C GLY A 91 -14.48 7.25 -1.91
N LEU A 92 -14.87 7.41 -3.17
CA LEU A 92 -14.05 8.11 -4.17
C LEU A 92 -14.05 9.64 -4.00
N GLU A 93 -14.96 10.17 -3.20
CA GLU A 93 -15.11 11.60 -2.94
C GLU A 93 -13.93 12.25 -2.19
N ARG A 94 -13.03 11.42 -1.60
CA ARG A 94 -11.84 11.87 -0.87
C ARG A 94 -10.53 11.39 -1.48
N LEU A 95 -10.51 11.05 -2.76
CA LEU A 95 -9.26 10.72 -3.44
C LEU A 95 -8.27 11.90 -3.38
N PRO A 96 -6.96 11.62 -3.24
CA PRO A 96 -5.93 12.64 -3.41
C PRO A 96 -6.08 13.34 -4.77
N GLU A 97 -5.90 14.66 -4.80
CA GLU A 97 -6.00 15.46 -6.03
C GLU A 97 -5.06 14.96 -7.15
N ARG A 98 -3.94 14.35 -6.76
CA ARG A 98 -2.94 13.80 -7.69
C ARG A 98 -3.23 12.38 -8.14
N MET A 99 -4.33 11.76 -7.70
CA MET A 99 -4.67 10.39 -8.06
C MET A 99 -4.92 10.29 -9.57
N GLU A 100 -4.22 9.37 -10.22
CA GLU A 100 -4.31 9.09 -11.65
C GLU A 100 -4.99 7.74 -11.88
N GLU A 101 -4.62 6.71 -11.11
CA GLU A 101 -5.08 5.34 -11.32
C GLU A 101 -5.35 4.60 -10.00
N ILE A 102 -6.48 3.89 -9.96
CA ILE A 102 -6.85 3.00 -8.85
C ILE A 102 -7.30 1.63 -9.38
N TYR A 103 -6.64 0.57 -8.92
CA TYR A 103 -6.89 -0.81 -9.30
C TYR A 103 -7.21 -1.65 -8.07
N VAL A 104 -8.48 -2.01 -7.91
CA VAL A 104 -9.03 -2.73 -6.75
C VAL A 104 -9.79 -4.01 -7.15
N PHE A 105 -9.58 -4.49 -8.37
CA PHE A 105 -10.27 -5.64 -8.94
C PHE A 105 -9.92 -6.96 -8.20
N HIS A 106 -10.87 -7.90 -8.12
CA HIS A 106 -10.69 -9.20 -7.44
C HIS A 106 -10.17 -9.06 -5.99
N ASN A 107 -10.95 -8.38 -5.15
CA ASN A 107 -10.76 -8.30 -3.69
C ASN A 107 -11.96 -8.87 -2.95
#